data_AF-M1ZW92-F1
#
_entry.id   AF-M1ZW92-F1
#
_cell.length_a   1.000
_cell.length_b   1.000
_cell.length_c   1.000
_cell.angle_alpha   90.00
_cell.angle_beta   90.00
_cell.angle_gamma   90.00
#
_symmetry.space_group_name_H-M   'P 1'
#
loop_
_entity.id
_entity.type
_entity.pdbx_description
1 polymer ?
#
loop_
_entity_poly.entity_id
_entity_poly.type
_entity_poly.pdbx_seq_one_letter_code
_entity_poly.pdbx_strand_id
1 'polypeptide(L)'
;SQLILTHTKDSQETKNAIDYIKSIKNDKTEVGLVGGNSVIPEEVVDKIKEIVKEESTKNPGKPSRPSKPSKPTEPEKNKFEIIWSFADVDEDLDVNTTNGKDDAKHDYVYIKFNKPISVSGDSKSVLNTSNYKLNKMHLPKGTEIKPNIKGLDDADKVTDSITIVLPNEYLNGKNEPHIITISSYLESSTTGDVLTNGGDKILTWSSDGREIFNASFSAEKQIYLAEV
;
A
#
# COMPACT_ATOMS: atom_id res chain seq x y z
N SER A 1 11.28 3.11 -8.56
CA SER A 1 10.79 4.19 -9.43
C SER A 1 11.98 5.05 -9.84
N GLN A 2 12.07 5.43 -11.12
CA GLN A 2 13.14 6.29 -11.61
C GLN A 2 12.55 7.67 -11.90
N LEU A 3 13.12 8.71 -11.30
CA LEU A 3 12.71 10.09 -11.56
C LEU A 3 13.44 10.58 -12.81
N ILE A 4 12.68 10.99 -13.83
CA ILE A 4 13.23 11.57 -15.05
C ILE A 4 12.86 13.05 -15.04
N LEU A 5 13.88 13.90 -15.03
CA LEU A 5 13.70 15.35 -15.03
C LEU A 5 13.62 15.85 -16.47
N THR A 6 12.58 16.61 -16.77
CA THR A 6 12.40 17.31 -18.05
C THR A 6 12.49 18.81 -17.84
N HIS A 7 13.03 19.54 -18.81
CA HIS A 7 13.06 21.00 -18.74
C HIS A 7 11.66 21.59 -19.02
N THR A 8 11.37 22.76 -18.45
CA THR A 8 10.11 23.50 -18.64
C THR A 8 9.89 24.05 -20.06
N LYS A 9 10.80 23.76 -20.99
CA LYS A 9 10.79 24.23 -22.39
C LYS A 9 11.08 23.05 -23.31
N ASP A 10 10.66 23.13 -24.57
CA ASP A 10 11.10 22.18 -25.62
C ASP A 10 12.63 22.29 -25.78
N SER A 11 13.33 21.34 -25.19
CA SER A 11 14.78 21.33 -25.06
C SER A 11 15.31 19.96 -25.49
N GLN A 12 16.60 19.90 -25.84
CA GLN A 12 17.25 18.63 -26.18
C GLN A 12 17.18 17.62 -25.00
N GLU A 13 17.18 18.12 -23.77
CA GLU A 13 17.05 17.32 -22.55
C GLU A 13 15.66 16.66 -22.46
N THR A 14 14.60 17.40 -22.79
CA THR A 14 13.22 16.87 -22.85
C THR A 14 13.08 15.80 -23.93
N LYS A 15 13.74 15.98 -25.09
CA LYS A 15 13.75 14.98 -26.18
C LYS A 15 14.47 13.70 -25.76
N ASN A 16 15.64 13.83 -25.14
CA ASN A 16 16.40 12.70 -24.61
C ASN A 16 15.61 11.94 -23.52
N ALA A 17 14.88 12.65 -22.67
CA ALA A 17 14.01 12.04 -21.66
C ALA A 17 12.86 11.24 -22.28
N ILE A 18 12.23 11.77 -23.34
CA ILE A 18 11.17 11.07 -24.08
C ILE A 18 11.70 9.81 -24.75
N ASP A 19 12.87 9.88 -25.41
CA ASP A 19 13.47 8.72 -26.07
C ASP A 19 13.91 7.65 -25.06
N TYR A 20 14.39 8.07 -23.89
CA TYR A 20 14.68 7.15 -22.80
C TYR A 20 13.41 6.43 -22.32
N ILE A 21 12.30 7.16 -22.10
CA ILE A 21 11.00 6.57 -21.72
C ILE A 21 10.55 5.55 -22.76
N LYS A 22 10.67 5.86 -24.07
CA LYS A 22 10.35 4.90 -25.14
C LYS A 22 11.21 3.65 -25.07
N SER A 23 12.51 3.78 -24.77
CA SER A 23 13.42 2.64 -24.72
C SER A 23 13.15 1.67 -23.56
N ILE A 24 12.52 2.16 -22.48
CA ILE A 24 12.19 1.36 -21.29
C ILE A 24 10.71 0.99 -21.19
N LYS A 25 9.87 1.45 -22.13
CA LYS A 25 8.43 1.20 -22.11
C LYS A 25 8.13 -0.24 -22.54
N ASN A 26 7.44 -0.99 -21.68
CA ASN A 26 6.79 -2.25 -22.01
C ASN A 26 5.34 -2.24 -21.50
N ASP A 27 4.63 -3.36 -21.64
CA ASP A 27 3.24 -3.58 -21.19
C ASP A 27 3.03 -3.36 -19.68
N LYS A 28 4.10 -3.27 -18.89
CA LYS A 28 4.10 -3.09 -17.44
C LYS A 28 4.73 -1.77 -16.99
N THR A 29 5.09 -0.88 -17.92
CA THR A 29 5.69 0.42 -17.61
C THR A 29 4.62 1.50 -17.53
N GLU A 30 4.38 2.01 -16.33
CA GLU A 30 3.51 3.18 -16.10
C GLU A 30 4.35 4.46 -15.98
N VAL A 31 3.95 5.50 -16.72
CA VAL A 31 4.61 6.81 -16.70
C VAL A 31 3.65 7.83 -16.12
N GLY A 32 3.95 8.29 -14.91
CA GLY A 32 3.23 9.38 -14.23
C GLY A 32 3.92 10.71 -14.43
N LEU A 33 3.17 11.74 -14.83
CA LEU A 33 3.66 13.11 -14.89
C LEU A 33 3.43 13.79 -13.54
N VAL A 34 4.48 14.34 -12.94
CA VAL A 34 4.41 15.05 -11.66
C VAL A 34 4.81 16.51 -11.90
N GLY A 35 3.82 17.41 -11.82
CA GLY A 35 3.94 18.83 -12.12
C GLY A 35 2.80 19.29 -13.04
N GLY A 36 2.01 20.26 -12.60
CA GLY A 36 0.87 20.78 -13.38
C GLY A 36 1.30 21.56 -14.63
N ASN A 37 0.33 21.97 -15.45
CA ASN A 37 0.52 22.69 -16.73
C ASN A 37 1.40 23.97 -16.64
N SER A 38 1.67 24.49 -15.44
CA SER A 38 2.60 25.61 -15.23
C SER A 38 4.09 25.24 -15.33
N VAL A 39 4.43 23.94 -15.29
CA VAL A 39 5.81 23.44 -15.24
C VAL A 39 6.18 22.62 -16.48
N ILE A 40 5.20 21.97 -17.11
CA ILE A 40 5.40 21.18 -18.35
C ILE A 40 4.46 21.72 -19.43
N PRO A 41 4.97 22.15 -20.60
CA PRO A 41 4.14 22.61 -21.71
C PRO A 41 3.16 21.52 -22.17
N GLU A 42 1.92 21.90 -22.44
CA GLU A 42 0.83 20.99 -22.82
C GLU A 42 1.15 20.13 -24.05
N GLU A 43 1.89 20.69 -25.01
CA GLU A 43 2.37 19.98 -26.20
C GLU A 43 3.31 18.80 -25.87
N VAL A 44 4.12 18.93 -24.80
CA VAL A 44 5.02 17.87 -24.34
C VAL A 44 4.22 16.79 -23.60
N VAL A 45 3.23 17.21 -22.81
CA VAL A 45 2.29 16.30 -22.14
C VAL A 45 1.53 15.46 -23.16
N ASP A 46 1.06 16.07 -24.24
CA ASP A 46 0.30 15.38 -25.28
C ASP A 46 1.19 14.41 -26.07
N LYS A 47 2.43 14.80 -26.41
CA LYS A 47 3.42 13.89 -27.02
C LYS A 47 3.70 12.67 -26.14
N ILE A 48 3.85 12.84 -24.82
CA ILE A 48 4.07 11.73 -23.88
C ILE A 48 2.82 10.83 -23.81
N LYS A 49 1.61 11.42 -23.74
CA LYS A 49 0.35 10.67 -23.72
C LYS A 49 0.10 9.89 -25.02
N GLU A 50 0.48 10.46 -26.17
CA GLU A 50 0.36 9.80 -27.47
C GLU A 50 1.28 8.58 -27.56
N ILE A 51 2.53 8.71 -27.11
CA ILE A 51 3.48 7.59 -26.98
C ILE A 51 2.94 6.50 -26.03
N VAL A 52 2.21 6.88 -24.99
CA VAL A 52 1.59 5.92 -24.06
C VAL A 52 0.44 5.14 -24.73
N LYS A 53 -0.28 5.74 -25.68
CA LYS A 53 -1.49 5.18 -26.31
C LYS A 53 -1.26 4.24 -27.50
N GLU A 54 -0.13 4.34 -28.23
CA GLU A 54 0.08 3.50 -29.42
C GLU A 54 0.50 2.07 -29.06
N GLU A 55 -0.47 1.22 -28.71
CA GLU A 55 -0.52 -0.18 -29.17
C GLU A 55 -1.96 -0.73 -29.09
N SER A 56 -2.70 -0.56 -30.19
CA SER A 56 -3.77 -1.49 -30.61
C SER A 56 -4.20 -1.14 -32.05
N THR A 57 -3.51 -1.70 -33.05
CA THR A 57 -3.88 -1.55 -34.46
C THR A 57 -4.83 -2.67 -34.91
N LYS A 58 -6.05 -2.31 -35.35
CA LYS A 58 -6.68 -2.62 -36.66
C LYS A 58 -8.24 -2.64 -36.66
N ASN A 59 -8.81 -1.55 -37.20
CA ASN A 59 -9.80 -1.46 -38.31
C ASN A 59 -11.25 -2.03 -38.20
N PRO A 60 -12.25 -1.55 -38.99
CA PRO A 60 -12.88 -0.21 -38.97
C PRO A 60 -14.44 -0.25 -39.07
N GLY A 61 -15.19 0.75 -38.58
CA GLY A 61 -16.63 0.82 -38.91
C GLY A 61 -17.54 1.81 -38.17
N LYS A 62 -17.50 3.08 -38.60
CA LYS A 62 -18.58 4.10 -38.57
C LYS A 62 -18.99 4.72 -37.20
N PRO A 63 -19.14 6.07 -37.11
CA PRO A 63 -19.24 6.78 -35.83
C PRO A 63 -20.67 6.79 -35.27
N SER A 64 -20.82 6.51 -33.98
CA SER A 64 -22.05 6.81 -33.24
C SER A 64 -21.76 7.79 -32.09
N ARG A 65 -22.47 8.91 -32.18
CA ARG A 65 -22.78 10.00 -31.24
C ARG A 65 -22.27 9.87 -29.79
N PRO A 66 -21.77 10.96 -29.16
CA PRO A 66 -21.23 10.93 -27.81
C PRO A 66 -22.28 10.43 -26.81
N SER A 67 -22.00 9.28 -26.22
CA SER A 67 -22.78 8.74 -25.12
C SER A 67 -22.43 9.51 -23.86
N LYS A 68 -23.49 10.04 -23.24
CA LYS A 68 -23.64 10.47 -21.85
C LYS A 68 -22.59 9.87 -20.87
N PRO A 69 -22.07 10.66 -19.90
CA PRO A 69 -20.97 10.23 -19.02
C PRO A 69 -21.25 8.86 -18.42
N SER A 70 -20.39 7.91 -18.76
CA SER A 70 -20.36 6.58 -18.15
C SER A 70 -20.05 6.74 -16.67
N LYS A 71 -20.95 6.18 -15.87
CA LYS A 71 -20.84 5.90 -14.43
C LYS A 71 -19.39 5.51 -14.05
N PRO A 72 -18.87 5.95 -12.91
CA PRO A 72 -17.50 5.66 -12.49
C PRO A 72 -17.23 4.16 -12.60
N THR A 73 -16.16 3.81 -13.32
CA THR A 73 -15.62 2.46 -13.44
C THR A 73 -15.49 1.89 -12.03
N GLU A 74 -16.17 0.77 -11.81
CA GLU A 74 -16.10 -0.02 -10.58
C GLU A 74 -14.62 -0.26 -10.23
N PRO A 75 -14.16 0.00 -8.99
CA PRO A 75 -12.79 -0.31 -8.60
C PRO A 75 -12.51 -1.79 -8.88
N GLU A 76 -11.32 -2.13 -9.37
CA GLU A 76 -10.92 -3.51 -9.61
C GLU A 76 -10.95 -4.31 -8.29
N LYS A 77 -12.12 -4.87 -7.95
CA LYS A 77 -12.50 -5.47 -6.65
C LYS A 77 -11.69 -6.70 -6.23
N ASN A 78 -10.64 -7.07 -6.95
CA ASN A 78 -9.94 -8.35 -6.77
C ASN A 78 -8.44 -8.23 -6.51
N LYS A 79 -7.89 -7.03 -6.27
CA LYS A 79 -6.46 -6.91 -5.92
C LYS A 79 -6.19 -7.36 -4.48
N PHE A 80 -5.03 -7.93 -4.22
CA PHE A 80 -4.57 -8.20 -2.86
C PHE A 80 -3.86 -6.97 -2.32
N GLU A 81 -4.41 -6.38 -1.25
CA GLU A 81 -4.06 -5.05 -0.75
C GLU A 81 -4.05 -4.99 0.77
N ILE A 82 -3.18 -4.13 1.30
CA ILE A 82 -3.25 -3.63 2.68
C ILE A 82 -4.41 -2.65 2.77
N ILE A 83 -5.33 -2.87 3.71
CA ILE A 83 -6.46 -1.98 3.99
C ILE A 83 -6.01 -0.86 4.93
N TRP A 84 -5.35 -1.22 6.02
CA TRP A 84 -4.86 -0.28 7.03
C TRP A 84 -3.63 -0.83 7.75
N SER A 85 -2.87 0.08 8.36
CA SER A 85 -1.73 -0.24 9.21
C SER A 85 -1.51 0.85 10.25
N PHE A 86 -1.25 0.49 11.50
CA PHE A 86 -1.01 1.45 12.58
C PHE A 86 0.04 0.97 13.58
N ALA A 87 0.54 1.91 14.38
CA ALA A 87 1.46 1.65 15.48
C ALA A 87 0.80 1.95 16.82
N ASP A 88 1.27 1.26 17.85
CA ASP A 88 0.73 1.24 19.20
C ASP A 88 1.87 0.92 20.17
N VAL A 89 2.00 1.69 21.25
CA VAL A 89 3.08 1.53 22.23
C VAL A 89 2.68 0.71 23.45
N ASP A 90 1.41 0.32 23.62
CA ASP A 90 0.92 -0.33 24.85
C ASP A 90 -0.08 -1.49 24.69
N GLU A 91 -0.30 -2.00 23.46
CA GLU A 91 -1.13 -3.19 23.15
C GLU A 91 -2.61 -3.04 23.52
N ASP A 92 -3.10 -1.82 23.74
CA ASP A 92 -4.49 -1.58 24.12
C ASP A 92 -5.42 -1.41 22.91
N LEU A 93 -4.85 -1.31 21.69
CA LEU A 93 -5.55 -1.00 20.45
C LEU A 93 -6.34 0.32 20.53
N ASP A 94 -6.02 1.20 21.47
CA ASP A 94 -6.65 2.51 21.63
C ASP A 94 -5.95 3.55 20.76
N VAL A 95 -6.70 4.00 19.78
CA VAL A 95 -6.29 4.94 18.75
C VAL A 95 -6.36 6.41 19.21
N ASN A 96 -6.87 6.64 20.43
CA ASN A 96 -7.15 7.98 20.96
C ASN A 96 -6.15 8.41 22.03
N THR A 97 -5.36 7.49 22.56
CA THR A 97 -4.28 7.75 23.50
C THR A 97 -3.02 8.12 22.69
N THR A 98 -2.64 9.40 22.71
CA THR A 98 -1.42 9.88 22.04
C THR A 98 -0.15 9.55 22.84
N ASN A 99 -0.30 9.26 24.13
CA ASN A 99 0.75 8.87 25.05
C ASN A 99 0.20 7.76 25.96
N GLY A 100 0.43 6.51 25.59
CA GLY A 100 0.37 5.41 26.54
C GLY A 100 1.41 5.64 27.64
N LYS A 101 1.13 5.19 28.87
CA LYS A 101 2.24 5.01 29.81
C LYS A 101 3.09 3.89 29.21
N ASP A 102 4.36 4.18 28.95
CA ASP A 102 5.38 3.21 28.57
C ASP A 102 5.64 2.25 29.76
N ASP A 103 4.66 1.38 30.03
CA ASP A 103 4.80 0.21 30.90
C ASP A 103 4.79 -1.10 30.08
N ALA A 104 4.69 -0.97 28.75
CA ALA A 104 4.74 -2.05 27.82
C ALA A 104 6.17 -2.57 27.64
N LYS A 105 6.30 -3.88 27.55
CA LYS A 105 7.59 -4.52 27.27
C LYS A 105 7.96 -4.44 25.78
N HIS A 106 7.03 -3.98 24.97
CA HIS A 106 7.03 -4.10 23.52
C HIS A 106 6.28 -2.93 22.89
N ASP A 107 6.71 -2.60 21.68
CA ASP A 107 5.97 -1.74 20.77
C ASP A 107 5.28 -2.61 19.71
N TYR A 108 4.20 -2.13 19.10
CA TYR A 108 3.38 -2.92 18.19
C TYR A 108 3.11 -2.19 16.88
N VAL A 109 3.11 -2.96 15.79
CA VAL A 109 2.58 -2.54 14.49
C VAL A 109 1.56 -3.55 14.03
N TYR A 110 0.37 -3.08 13.68
CA TYR A 110 -0.73 -3.91 13.22
C TYR A 110 -1.03 -3.62 11.76
N ILE A 111 -1.31 -4.67 10.98
CA ILE A 111 -1.56 -4.57 9.54
C ILE A 111 -2.72 -5.48 9.18
N LYS A 112 -3.71 -4.96 8.45
CA LYS A 112 -4.83 -5.73 7.90
C LYS A 112 -4.79 -5.74 6.38
N PHE A 113 -5.05 -6.90 5.83
CA PHE A 113 -5.16 -7.13 4.39
C PHE A 113 -6.60 -7.42 4.00
N ASN A 114 -6.92 -7.28 2.72
CA ASN A 114 -8.26 -7.54 2.20
C ASN A 114 -8.52 -8.99 1.78
N LYS A 115 -7.51 -9.86 1.93
CA LYS A 115 -7.59 -11.28 1.59
C LYS A 115 -6.75 -12.09 2.58
N PRO A 116 -7.05 -13.40 2.73
CA PRO A 116 -6.24 -14.31 3.52
C PRO A 116 -4.79 -14.32 3.03
N ILE A 117 -3.84 -14.32 3.96
CA ILE A 117 -2.40 -14.13 3.71
C ILE A 117 -1.61 -15.40 3.95
N SER A 118 -0.51 -15.57 3.20
CA SER A 118 0.39 -16.70 3.36
C SER A 118 1.27 -16.54 4.61
N VAL A 119 1.16 -17.49 5.54
CA VAL A 119 1.97 -17.57 6.77
C VAL A 119 3.03 -18.67 6.75
N SER A 120 3.12 -19.46 5.68
CA SER A 120 4.08 -20.58 5.59
C SER A 120 5.46 -20.13 5.09
N GLY A 121 6.53 -20.64 5.72
CA GLY A 121 7.91 -20.13 5.75
C GLY A 121 8.74 -20.13 4.45
N ASP A 122 8.22 -19.53 3.39
CA ASP A 122 9.02 -19.09 2.25
C ASP A 122 9.31 -17.57 2.31
N SER A 123 9.98 -17.04 1.28
CA SER A 123 10.30 -15.61 1.18
C SER A 123 9.09 -14.69 1.03
N LYS A 124 7.91 -15.24 0.72
CA LYS A 124 6.67 -14.50 0.46
C LYS A 124 5.71 -14.51 1.66
N SER A 125 6.07 -15.25 2.71
CA SER A 125 5.36 -15.26 3.98
C SER A 125 5.33 -13.89 4.64
N VAL A 126 4.17 -13.55 5.21
CA VAL A 126 4.02 -12.37 6.09
C VAL A 126 4.78 -12.51 7.40
N LEU A 127 5.14 -13.72 7.81
CA LEU A 127 5.89 -13.95 9.05
C LEU A 127 7.41 -13.77 8.88
N ASN A 128 7.87 -13.54 7.65
CA ASN A 128 9.28 -13.32 7.37
C ASN A 128 9.66 -11.84 7.60
N THR A 129 10.47 -11.58 8.63
CA THR A 129 10.93 -10.23 8.99
C THR A 129 11.69 -9.52 7.88
N SER A 130 12.28 -10.24 6.91
CA SER A 130 12.96 -9.60 5.76
C SER A 130 12.00 -8.84 4.84
N ASN A 131 10.69 -9.12 4.92
CA ASN A 131 9.67 -8.44 4.14
C ASN A 131 9.30 -7.06 4.69
N TYR A 132 9.93 -6.62 5.78
CA TYR A 132 9.54 -5.41 6.49
C TYR A 132 10.74 -4.55 6.86
N LYS A 133 10.51 -3.24 6.88
CA LYS A 133 11.45 -2.24 7.41
C LYS A 133 10.69 -1.21 8.23
N LEU A 134 11.17 -0.90 9.43
CA LEU A 134 10.65 0.19 10.24
C LEU A 134 11.52 1.43 10.02
N ASN A 135 10.90 2.56 9.68
CA ASN A 135 11.59 3.82 9.40
C ASN A 135 12.76 3.66 8.42
N LYS A 136 12.53 2.87 7.36
CA LYS A 136 13.50 2.49 6.31
C LYS A 136 14.67 1.62 6.75
N MET A 137 14.74 1.23 8.02
CA MET A 137 15.74 0.33 8.57
C MET A 137 15.18 -1.08 8.71
N HIS A 138 16.05 -2.09 8.68
CA HIS A 138 15.62 -3.45 8.98
C HIS A 138 14.92 -3.51 10.34
N LEU A 139 13.91 -4.38 10.46
CA LEU A 139 13.28 -4.64 11.75
C LEU A 139 14.36 -5.01 12.79
N PRO A 140 14.23 -4.50 14.03
CA PRO A 140 15.23 -4.74 15.05
C PRO A 140 15.34 -6.22 15.43
N LYS A 141 16.49 -6.58 15.97
CA LYS A 141 16.69 -7.93 16.51
C LYS A 141 15.73 -8.13 17.68
N GLY A 142 15.06 -9.28 17.69
CA GLY A 142 14.03 -9.59 18.70
C GLY A 142 12.61 -9.27 18.26
N THR A 143 12.41 -8.72 17.05
CA THR A 143 11.07 -8.61 16.47
C THR A 143 10.45 -9.98 16.22
N GLU A 144 9.21 -10.14 16.65
CA GLU A 144 8.34 -11.28 16.33
C GLU A 144 7.21 -10.81 15.43
N ILE A 145 6.84 -11.60 14.42
CA ILE A 145 5.64 -11.36 13.62
C ILE A 145 4.68 -12.51 13.91
N LYS A 146 3.46 -12.17 14.33
CA LYS A 146 2.40 -13.10 14.70
C LYS A 146 1.22 -12.96 13.74
N PRO A 147 0.59 -14.08 13.34
CA PRO A 147 -0.68 -14.01 12.64
C PRO A 147 -1.75 -13.47 13.58
N ASN A 148 -2.73 -12.78 12.98
CA ASN A 148 -3.90 -12.23 13.64
C ASN A 148 -3.55 -11.13 14.66
N ILE A 149 -4.59 -10.43 15.12
CA ILE A 149 -4.54 -9.36 16.12
C ILE A 149 -5.38 -9.80 17.30
N LYS A 150 -4.73 -9.88 18.46
CA LYS A 150 -5.34 -10.35 19.70
C LYS A 150 -6.53 -9.48 20.12
N GLY A 151 -7.67 -10.12 20.40
CA GLY A 151 -8.91 -9.44 20.78
C GLY A 151 -9.64 -8.75 19.62
N LEU A 152 -9.22 -9.01 18.37
CA LEU A 152 -9.82 -8.46 17.17
C LEU A 152 -10.25 -9.56 16.19
N ASP A 153 -9.32 -10.38 15.72
CA ASP A 153 -9.57 -11.45 14.75
C ASP A 153 -8.81 -12.76 15.08
N ASP A 154 -8.21 -12.87 16.26
CA ASP A 154 -7.46 -14.06 16.71
C ASP A 154 -8.32 -15.29 17.01
N ALA A 155 -9.65 -15.17 17.01
CA ALA A 155 -10.58 -16.30 17.09
C ALA A 155 -11.11 -16.77 15.73
N ASP A 156 -10.93 -15.98 14.67
CA ASP A 156 -11.41 -16.38 13.36
C ASP A 156 -10.50 -17.45 12.71
N LYS A 157 -11.04 -18.14 11.70
CA LYS A 157 -10.29 -19.20 10.98
C LYS A 157 -9.43 -18.67 9.84
N VAL A 158 -9.39 -17.36 9.64
CA VAL A 158 -8.87 -16.71 8.44
C VAL A 158 -7.80 -15.70 8.83
N THR A 159 -6.53 -16.10 8.66
CA THR A 159 -5.45 -15.13 8.83
C THR A 159 -5.41 -14.17 7.65
N ASP A 160 -5.82 -12.93 7.88
CA ASP A 160 -5.75 -11.79 6.97
C ASP A 160 -5.18 -10.52 7.66
N SER A 161 -4.66 -10.67 8.88
CA SER A 161 -3.97 -9.62 9.62
C SER A 161 -2.70 -10.17 10.31
N ILE A 162 -1.82 -9.26 10.71
CA ILE A 162 -0.63 -9.58 11.50
C ILE A 162 -0.39 -8.54 12.59
N THR A 163 0.28 -9.00 13.65
CA THR A 163 0.93 -8.16 14.66
C THR A 163 2.44 -8.32 14.56
N ILE A 164 3.13 -7.20 14.33
CA ILE A 164 4.59 -7.11 14.47
C ILE A 164 4.88 -6.60 15.87
N VAL A 165 5.46 -7.46 16.70
CA VAL A 165 5.89 -7.15 18.07
C VAL A 165 7.35 -6.71 18.02
N LEU A 166 7.59 -5.45 18.33
CA LEU A 166 8.90 -4.83 18.40
C LEU A 166 9.42 -4.89 19.85
N PRO A 167 10.75 -4.85 20.06
CA PRO A 167 11.30 -4.50 21.38
C PRO A 167 10.81 -3.12 21.82
N ASN A 168 10.85 -2.83 23.12
CA ASN A 168 10.42 -1.52 23.63
C ASN A 168 11.22 -0.34 23.03
N GLU A 169 10.61 0.84 23.05
CA GLU A 169 11.16 2.15 22.63
C GLU A 169 11.46 2.32 21.13
N TYR A 170 11.17 1.35 20.28
CA TYR A 170 11.35 1.45 18.82
C TYR A 170 10.36 2.39 18.13
N LEU A 171 9.22 2.68 18.76
CA LEU A 171 8.28 3.73 18.37
C LEU A 171 8.53 5.06 19.11
N ASN A 172 9.59 5.15 19.91
CA ASN A 172 9.98 6.34 20.69
C ASN A 172 8.85 6.90 21.58
N GLY A 173 8.06 6.01 22.21
CA GLY A 173 6.99 6.38 23.13
C GLY A 173 5.82 7.11 22.47
N LYS A 174 5.65 6.97 21.15
CA LYS A 174 4.56 7.59 20.38
C LYS A 174 4.01 6.62 19.33
N ASN A 175 2.69 6.55 19.25
CA ASN A 175 1.99 5.76 18.23
C ASN A 175 2.28 6.24 16.79
N GLU A 176 2.60 7.52 16.59
CA GLU A 176 2.78 8.10 15.26
C GLU A 176 3.65 9.38 15.26
N PRO A 177 4.23 9.78 14.11
CA PRO A 177 4.24 9.09 12.82
C PRO A 177 5.46 8.16 12.67
N HIS A 178 5.22 6.94 12.19
CA HIS A 178 6.27 6.01 11.77
C HIS A 178 6.02 5.54 10.35
N ILE A 179 7.01 4.91 9.72
CA ILE A 179 6.88 4.31 8.39
C ILE A 179 7.19 2.83 8.48
N ILE A 180 6.26 1.99 8.02
CA ILE A 180 6.55 0.59 7.71
C ILE A 180 6.71 0.46 6.19
N THR A 181 7.82 -0.09 5.72
CA THR A 181 7.97 -0.53 4.33
C THR A 181 7.66 -2.01 4.27
N ILE A 182 6.69 -2.40 3.44
CA ILE A 182 6.23 -3.78 3.29
C ILE A 182 6.61 -4.28 1.90
N SER A 183 7.14 -5.49 1.79
CA SER A 183 7.48 -6.12 0.52
C SER A 183 6.26 -6.27 -0.37
N SER A 184 6.38 -5.91 -1.65
CA SER A 184 5.32 -6.17 -2.63
C SER A 184 5.22 -7.65 -2.99
N TYR A 185 6.15 -8.52 -2.57
CA TYR A 185 6.15 -9.95 -2.92
C TYR A 185 5.31 -10.84 -1.98
N LEU A 186 4.60 -10.24 -1.02
CA LEU A 186 3.68 -10.98 -0.17
C LEU A 186 2.54 -11.55 -1.02
N GLU A 187 2.08 -12.75 -0.67
CA GLU A 187 1.05 -13.47 -1.42
C GLU A 187 -0.19 -13.78 -0.59
N SER A 188 -1.35 -13.72 -1.23
CA SER A 188 -2.59 -14.27 -0.67
C SER A 188 -2.52 -15.80 -0.64
N SER A 189 -2.89 -16.41 0.48
CA SER A 189 -2.93 -17.87 0.64
C SER A 189 -4.03 -18.54 -0.18
N THR A 190 -5.09 -17.80 -0.54
CA THR A 190 -6.23 -18.35 -1.29
C THR A 190 -6.11 -18.21 -2.80
N THR A 191 -5.54 -17.11 -3.29
CA THR A 191 -5.50 -16.81 -4.72
C THR A 191 -4.11 -16.86 -5.33
N GLY A 192 -3.05 -16.79 -4.51
CA GLY A 192 -1.68 -16.61 -4.99
C GLY A 192 -1.41 -15.22 -5.57
N ASP A 193 -2.36 -14.27 -5.42
CA ASP A 193 -2.16 -12.89 -5.85
C ASP A 193 -1.06 -12.23 -5.03
N VAL A 194 -0.21 -11.45 -5.71
CA VAL A 194 0.87 -10.69 -5.12
C VAL A 194 0.36 -9.32 -4.66
N LEU A 195 0.90 -8.81 -3.55
CA LEU A 195 0.47 -7.56 -2.94
C LEU A 195 0.67 -6.37 -3.91
N THR A 196 -0.42 -5.72 -4.29
CA THR A 196 -0.40 -4.66 -5.30
C THR A 196 -0.03 -3.30 -4.73
N ASN A 197 -0.30 -3.07 -3.45
CA ASN A 197 -0.04 -1.81 -2.77
C ASN A 197 1.07 -1.90 -1.71
N GLY A 198 2.06 -2.79 -1.89
CA GLY A 198 3.26 -2.81 -1.05
C GLY A 198 4.06 -1.51 -1.09
N GLY A 199 5.19 -1.46 -0.38
CA GLY A 199 6.02 -0.27 -0.20
C GLY A 199 5.74 0.44 1.11
N ASP A 200 5.98 1.75 1.14
CA ASP A 200 5.85 2.54 2.37
C ASP A 200 4.40 2.77 2.76
N LYS A 201 4.12 2.56 4.05
CA LYS A 201 2.88 2.94 4.71
C LYS A 201 3.24 3.82 5.90
N ILE A 202 2.55 4.95 6.00
CA ILE A 202 2.62 5.79 7.18
C ILE A 202 1.78 5.08 8.24
N LEU A 203 2.41 4.72 9.35
CA LEU A 203 1.74 4.26 10.56
C LEU A 203 1.21 5.50 11.27
N THR A 204 0.01 5.91 10.87
CA THR A 204 -0.68 7.08 11.42
C THR A 204 -2.19 6.86 11.40
N TRP A 205 -2.84 7.40 12.41
CA TRP A 205 -4.27 7.61 12.48
C TRP A 205 -4.64 8.86 11.68
N SER A 206 -4.48 8.82 10.36
CA SER A 206 -5.12 9.83 9.50
C SER A 206 -6.64 9.80 9.75
N SER A 207 -7.36 10.91 9.51
CA SER A 207 -8.82 10.95 9.64
C SER A 207 -9.48 9.78 8.91
N ASP A 208 -9.02 9.55 7.68
CA ASP A 208 -9.53 8.52 6.79
C ASP A 208 -9.13 7.12 7.29
N GLY A 209 -7.90 6.96 7.78
CA GLY A 209 -7.41 5.70 8.37
C GLY A 209 -8.15 5.33 9.65
N ARG A 210 -8.51 6.32 10.48
CA ARG A 210 -9.30 6.14 11.71
C ARG A 210 -10.73 5.71 11.39
N GLU A 211 -11.37 6.31 10.38
CA GLU A 211 -12.70 5.89 9.94
C GLU A 211 -12.70 4.47 9.38
N ILE A 212 -11.71 4.14 8.52
CA ILE A 212 -11.55 2.79 7.95
C ILE A 212 -11.29 1.75 9.06
N PHE A 213 -10.41 2.08 10.01
CA PHE A 213 -10.15 1.23 11.16
C PHE A 213 -11.41 1.06 12.02
N ASN A 214 -12.09 2.14 12.43
CA ASN A 214 -13.27 2.04 13.29
C ASN A 214 -14.40 1.21 12.64
N ALA A 215 -14.60 1.37 11.32
CA ALA A 215 -15.57 0.58 10.57
C ALA A 215 -15.17 -0.91 10.52
N SER A 216 -13.90 -1.19 10.22
CA SER A 216 -13.37 -2.56 10.17
C SER A 216 -13.38 -3.21 11.55
N PHE A 217 -12.85 -2.53 12.55
CA PHE A 217 -12.77 -2.95 13.95
C PHE A 217 -14.15 -3.29 14.52
N SER A 218 -15.16 -2.47 14.24
CA SER A 218 -16.53 -2.74 14.69
C SER A 218 -17.13 -3.99 14.04
N ALA A 219 -16.82 -4.25 12.76
CA ALA A 219 -17.27 -5.44 12.05
C ALA A 219 -16.56 -6.71 12.52
N GLU A 220 -15.23 -6.67 12.62
CA GLU A 220 -14.38 -7.77 13.10
C GLU A 220 -14.73 -8.17 14.53
N LYS A 221 -14.90 -7.18 15.42
CA LYS A 221 -15.27 -7.44 16.81
C LYS A 221 -16.62 -8.14 16.95
N GLN A 222 -17.56 -7.90 16.03
CA GLN A 222 -18.83 -8.64 16.02
C GLN A 222 -18.65 -10.10 15.60
N ILE A 223 -17.77 -10.36 14.63
CA ILE A 223 -17.43 -11.73 14.19
C ILE A 223 -16.72 -12.45 15.34
N TYR A 224 -15.68 -11.85 15.91
CA TYR A 224 -14.93 -12.38 17.05
C TYR A 224 -15.85 -12.78 18.21
N LEU A 225 -16.75 -11.88 18.64
CA LEU A 225 -17.71 -12.16 19.72
C LEU A 225 -18.73 -13.26 19.39
N ALA A 226 -18.97 -13.56 18.12
CA ALA A 226 -19.87 -14.63 17.70
C ALA A 226 -19.17 -15.99 17.63
N GLU A 227 -17.83 -16.02 17.51
CA GLU A 227 -17.03 -17.24 17.35
C GLU A 227 -16.33 -17.69 18.66
N VAL A 228 -16.22 -16.80 19.65
CA VAL A 228 -15.74 -17.09 21.03
C VAL A 228 -16.85 -17.65 21.91
#